data_AF-A0A6J4L5N0-F1
#
_entry.id   AF-A0A6J4L5N0-F1
#
_cell.length_a   1.000
_cell.length_b   1.000
_cell.length_c   1.000
_cell.angle_alpha   90.00
_cell.angle_beta   90.00
_cell.angle_gamma   90.00
#
_symmetry.space_group_name_H-M   'P 1'
#
loop_
_entity.id
_entity.type
_entity.pdbx_description
1 polymer ?
#
loop_
_entity_poly.entity_id
_entity_poly.type
_entity_poly.pdbx_seq_one_letter_code
_entity_poly.pdbx_strand_id
1 'polypeptide(L)'
;MTSRPANRAKTLKEAYRACEVNPLTGENMARYYVDLSAVPNTEAIEGVSTDLDIHEPGEFDTILFTGDRECDISTELKRIQSQCENAYRVIYREFDWERDVNEAEYTDLYLLLSKKVADDLTELRLNFDPKLLESFEAGFKDVTEETEASAGAEIPFISKLAAKLITQIRGSSQQKKVSRETIGRNLSRWQTDINLWLKNAFDKLKRKYPDRYQKGFLVIVDNLDRIHPSVGNHLFFDEAPQLQELDCTIIYRVPILVIYLYI
;
A
#
# COMPACT_ATOMS: atom_id res chain seq x y z
N MET A 1 -14.65 8.13 -29.98
CA MET A 1 -16.12 8.04 -29.81
C MET A 1 -16.45 6.68 -29.19
N THR A 2 -16.59 6.61 -27.87
CA THR A 2 -17.01 5.39 -27.18
C THR A 2 -18.52 5.18 -27.39
N SER A 3 -18.90 4.01 -27.92
CA SER A 3 -20.29 3.63 -28.11
C SER A 3 -21.02 3.64 -26.77
N ARG A 4 -22.13 4.35 -26.69
CA ARG A 4 -22.91 4.48 -25.46
C ARG A 4 -23.48 3.11 -25.04
N PRO A 5 -23.36 2.68 -23.77
CA PRO A 5 -23.84 1.37 -23.33
C PRO A 5 -25.37 1.24 -23.46
N ALA A 6 -25.86 0.05 -23.85
CA ALA A 6 -27.27 -0.20 -24.18
C ALA A 6 -28.24 -0.12 -22.97
N ASN A 7 -27.76 -0.36 -21.75
CA ASN A 7 -28.59 -0.42 -20.54
C ASN A 7 -28.51 0.87 -19.73
N ARG A 8 -28.81 2.02 -20.34
CA ARG A 8 -28.81 3.30 -19.64
C ARG A 8 -30.09 3.49 -18.84
N ALA A 9 -29.93 3.95 -17.60
CA ALA A 9 -31.04 4.47 -16.81
C ALA A 9 -31.74 5.60 -17.59
N LYS A 10 -33.07 5.56 -17.62
CA LYS A 10 -33.92 6.56 -18.26
C LYS A 10 -34.55 7.52 -17.26
N THR A 11 -34.49 7.19 -15.97
CA THR A 11 -34.99 8.02 -14.86
C THR A 11 -33.93 8.22 -13.80
N LEU A 12 -34.03 9.30 -13.01
CA LEU A 12 -33.13 9.55 -11.86
C LEU A 12 -33.19 8.42 -10.84
N LYS A 13 -34.37 7.82 -10.64
CA LYS A 13 -34.57 6.68 -9.73
C LYS A 13 -33.85 5.42 -10.23
N GLU A 14 -33.89 5.16 -11.53
CA GLU A 14 -33.12 4.08 -12.14
C GLU A 14 -31.61 4.35 -12.04
N ALA A 15 -31.20 5.60 -12.26
CA ALA A 15 -29.79 5.99 -12.15
C ALA A 15 -29.28 5.80 -10.71
N TYR A 16 -30.03 6.26 -9.71
CA TYR A 16 -29.67 6.09 -8.30
C TYR A 16 -29.55 4.62 -7.90
N ARG A 17 -30.44 3.75 -8.40
CA ARG A 17 -30.40 2.31 -8.11
C ARG A 17 -29.29 1.56 -8.84
N ALA A 18 -28.87 2.06 -9.99
CA ALA A 18 -27.81 1.47 -10.81
C ALA A 18 -26.43 2.05 -10.49
N CYS A 19 -26.35 3.17 -9.75
CA CYS A 19 -25.10 3.81 -9.39
C CYS A 19 -24.47 3.07 -8.20
N GLU A 20 -23.36 2.40 -8.46
CA GLU A 20 -22.46 1.90 -7.43
C GLU A 20 -21.45 3.00 -7.10
N VAL A 21 -21.32 3.34 -5.81
CA VAL A 21 -20.41 4.41 -5.34
C VAL A 21 -18.99 3.91 -5.07
N ASN A 22 -18.69 2.67 -5.46
CA ASN A 22 -17.36 2.09 -5.31
C ASN A 22 -16.49 2.45 -6.52
N PRO A 23 -15.15 2.47 -6.38
CA PRO A 23 -14.25 2.69 -7.48
C PRO A 23 -14.51 1.71 -8.64
N LEU A 24 -14.41 2.18 -9.88
CA LEU A 24 -14.59 1.32 -11.05
C LEU A 24 -13.48 0.26 -11.09
N THR A 25 -13.87 -0.99 -11.38
CA THR A 25 -12.95 -2.12 -11.51
C THR A 25 -13.43 -3.08 -12.59
N GLY A 26 -12.53 -3.91 -13.13
CA GLY A 26 -12.88 -4.99 -14.07
C GLY A 26 -13.71 -4.53 -15.27
N GLU A 27 -14.82 -5.22 -15.55
CA GLU A 27 -15.71 -4.90 -16.67
C GLU A 27 -16.32 -3.49 -16.56
N ASN A 28 -16.58 -3.01 -15.34
CA ASN A 28 -17.12 -1.67 -15.11
C ASN A 28 -16.10 -0.60 -15.48
N MET A 29 -14.81 -0.83 -15.24
CA MET A 29 -13.75 0.06 -15.71
C MET A 29 -13.72 0.12 -17.24
N ALA A 30 -13.71 -1.02 -17.93
CA ALA A 30 -13.73 -1.03 -19.40
C ALA A 30 -14.98 -0.36 -20.01
N ARG A 31 -16.12 -0.43 -19.29
CA ARG A 31 -17.42 0.02 -19.80
C ARG A 31 -17.76 1.47 -19.48
N TYR A 32 -17.37 1.95 -18.31
CA TYR A 32 -17.84 3.23 -17.77
C TYR A 32 -16.72 4.25 -17.59
N TYR A 33 -15.45 3.84 -17.64
CA TYR A 33 -14.33 4.76 -17.53
C TYR A 33 -14.34 5.80 -18.66
N VAL A 34 -14.13 7.05 -18.30
CA VAL A 34 -13.98 8.16 -19.24
C VAL A 34 -12.62 8.79 -18.97
N ASP A 35 -11.74 8.71 -19.97
CA ASP A 35 -10.44 9.35 -19.87
C ASP A 35 -10.58 10.87 -19.95
N LEU A 36 -10.11 11.54 -18.90
CA LEU A 36 -10.11 13.00 -18.77
C LEU A 36 -8.72 13.61 -19.03
N SER A 37 -7.74 12.83 -19.49
CA SER A 37 -6.38 13.29 -19.85
C SER A 37 -6.34 14.51 -20.80
N ALA A 38 -7.39 14.69 -21.61
CA ALA A 38 -7.52 15.83 -22.51
C ALA A 38 -8.02 17.13 -21.84
N VAL A 39 -8.37 17.08 -20.55
CA VAL A 39 -8.78 18.24 -19.76
C VAL A 39 -7.52 18.96 -19.23
N PRO A 40 -7.45 20.30 -19.25
CA PRO A 40 -6.31 21.01 -18.67
C PRO A 40 -6.03 20.60 -17.21
N ASN A 41 -4.76 20.47 -16.83
CA ASN A 41 -4.26 20.07 -15.50
C ASN A 41 -4.41 18.59 -15.10
N THR A 42 -4.55 17.65 -16.04
CA THR A 42 -4.53 16.19 -15.75
C THR A 42 -3.16 15.52 -15.94
N GLU A 43 -2.11 16.30 -16.22
CA GLU A 43 -0.74 15.83 -16.51
C GLU A 43 -0.15 14.96 -15.39
N ALA A 44 -0.61 15.14 -14.15
CA ALA A 44 -0.10 14.40 -12.99
C ALA A 44 -0.34 12.87 -13.07
N ILE A 45 -1.47 12.42 -13.63
CA ILE A 45 -1.81 10.99 -13.69
C ILE A 45 -0.95 10.28 -14.76
N GLU A 46 -0.75 10.94 -15.90
CA GLU A 46 0.13 10.45 -16.95
C GLU A 46 1.59 10.45 -16.50
N GLY A 47 2.00 11.46 -15.71
CA GLY A 47 3.31 11.50 -15.07
C GLY A 47 3.60 10.26 -14.24
N VAL A 48 2.73 9.93 -13.27
CA VAL A 48 2.90 8.74 -12.41
C VAL A 48 2.98 7.46 -13.23
N SER A 49 2.13 7.31 -14.25
CA SER A 49 2.17 6.11 -15.10
C SER A 49 3.46 6.03 -15.92
N THR A 50 3.97 7.17 -16.38
CA THR A 50 5.22 7.28 -17.12
C THR A 50 6.42 6.94 -16.24
N ASP A 51 6.48 7.51 -15.04
CA ASP A 51 7.55 7.25 -14.05
C ASP A 51 7.64 5.75 -13.73
N LEU A 52 6.49 5.12 -13.46
CA LEU A 52 6.41 3.66 -13.24
C LEU A 52 6.83 2.83 -14.47
N ASP A 53 6.61 3.34 -15.69
CA ASP A 53 6.98 2.64 -16.93
C ASP A 53 8.48 2.77 -17.26
N ILE A 54 9.14 3.86 -16.87
CA ILE A 54 10.58 4.03 -17.09
C ILE A 54 11.46 3.36 -16.03
N HIS A 55 10.93 3.03 -14.85
CA HIS A 55 11.71 2.37 -13.80
C HIS A 55 12.37 1.06 -14.25
N GLU A 56 13.64 0.91 -13.92
CA GLU A 56 14.38 -0.33 -14.10
C GLU A 56 14.23 -1.27 -12.90
N PRO A 57 14.46 -2.59 -13.07
CA PRO A 57 14.41 -3.55 -11.97
C PRO A 57 15.32 -3.18 -10.78
N GLY A 58 14.72 -2.96 -9.61
CA GLY A 58 15.44 -2.61 -8.38
C GLY A 58 15.56 -1.10 -8.14
N GLU A 59 15.00 -0.28 -9.01
CA GLU A 59 14.70 1.12 -8.72
C GLU A 59 13.35 1.22 -8.01
N PHE A 60 13.30 2.02 -6.95
CA PHE A 60 12.13 2.17 -6.09
C PHE A 60 11.83 3.65 -5.91
N ASP A 61 10.55 3.94 -5.80
CA ASP A 61 10.05 5.30 -5.73
C ASP A 61 8.92 5.41 -4.71
N THR A 62 8.82 6.57 -4.07
CA THR A 62 7.71 6.90 -3.19
C THR A 62 6.95 8.09 -3.76
N ILE A 63 5.72 7.82 -4.18
CA ILE A 63 4.88 8.78 -4.89
C ILE A 63 3.74 9.20 -3.97
N LEU A 64 3.63 10.51 -3.74
CA LEU A 64 2.46 11.09 -3.10
C LEU A 64 1.42 11.43 -4.18
N PHE A 65 0.28 10.76 -4.11
CA PHE A 65 -0.83 10.94 -5.03
C PHE A 65 -1.93 11.74 -4.36
N THR A 66 -2.35 12.86 -4.94
CA THR A 66 -3.38 13.71 -4.35
C THR A 66 -4.36 14.25 -5.38
N GLY A 67 -5.49 14.73 -4.89
CA GLY A 67 -6.53 15.42 -5.64
C GLY A 67 -7.69 15.75 -4.71
N ASP A 68 -8.72 16.39 -5.24
CA ASP A 68 -9.93 16.65 -4.46
C ASP A 68 -10.60 15.32 -4.06
N ARG A 69 -11.23 15.28 -2.87
CA ARG A 69 -11.98 14.09 -2.42
C ARG A 69 -13.14 13.74 -3.35
N GLU A 70 -13.64 14.74 -4.07
CA GLU A 70 -14.70 14.61 -5.05
C GLU A 70 -14.19 14.09 -6.40
N CYS A 71 -12.87 14.06 -6.60
CA CYS A 71 -12.25 13.38 -7.73
C CYS A 71 -12.21 11.87 -7.47
N ASP A 72 -12.52 11.09 -8.51
CA ASP A 72 -12.57 9.62 -8.47
C ASP A 72 -11.15 8.99 -8.45
N ILE A 73 -10.33 9.43 -7.50
CA ILE A 73 -8.91 9.09 -7.36
C ILE A 73 -8.73 7.58 -7.17
N SER A 74 -9.61 6.95 -6.39
CA SER A 74 -9.55 5.50 -6.20
C SER A 74 -9.74 4.77 -7.53
N THR A 75 -10.60 5.26 -8.43
CA THR A 75 -10.74 4.69 -9.77
C THR A 75 -9.45 4.85 -10.59
N GLU A 76 -8.79 6.00 -10.53
CA GLU A 76 -7.48 6.20 -11.18
C GLU A 76 -6.39 5.29 -10.59
N LEU A 77 -6.33 5.14 -9.27
CA LEU A 77 -5.40 4.20 -8.62
C LEU A 77 -5.68 2.75 -9.02
N LYS A 78 -6.96 2.36 -9.20
CA LYS A 78 -7.34 1.05 -9.76
C LYS A 78 -6.95 0.90 -11.23
N ARG A 79 -6.98 1.98 -11.99
CA ARG A 79 -6.49 2.02 -13.37
C ARG A 79 -4.98 1.80 -13.42
N ILE A 80 -4.22 2.56 -12.62
CA ILE A 80 -2.76 2.41 -12.47
C ILE A 80 -2.42 0.99 -12.02
N GLN A 81 -3.12 0.46 -11.01
CA GLN A 81 -2.98 -0.94 -10.59
C GLN A 81 -3.07 -1.89 -11.80
N SER A 82 -4.16 -1.80 -12.57
CA SER A 82 -4.42 -2.69 -13.71
C SER A 82 -3.35 -2.57 -14.80
N GLN A 83 -2.83 -1.36 -15.03
CA GLN A 83 -1.77 -1.09 -16.02
C GLN A 83 -0.42 -1.68 -15.56
N CYS A 84 -0.12 -1.62 -14.27
CA CYS A 84 1.15 -2.07 -13.70
C CYS A 84 1.20 -3.57 -13.37
N GLU A 85 0.06 -4.28 -13.34
CA GLU A 85 -0.05 -5.69 -12.94
C GLU A 85 0.82 -6.67 -13.73
N ASN A 86 1.29 -6.32 -14.92
CA ASN A 86 2.25 -7.16 -15.64
C ASN A 86 3.70 -6.92 -15.21
N ALA A 87 4.09 -5.66 -15.02
CA ALA A 87 5.45 -5.25 -14.68
C ALA A 87 5.76 -5.36 -13.18
N TYR A 88 4.75 -5.17 -12.33
CA TYR A 88 4.82 -5.20 -10.87
C TYR A 88 3.86 -6.23 -10.28
N ARG A 89 4.24 -6.80 -9.13
CA ARG A 89 3.27 -7.46 -8.24
C ARG A 89 2.59 -6.37 -7.42
N VAL A 90 1.40 -5.96 -7.86
CA VAL A 90 0.68 -4.84 -7.27
C VAL A 90 -0.07 -5.28 -6.01
N ILE A 91 0.14 -4.58 -4.90
CA ILE A 91 -0.55 -4.77 -3.63
C ILE A 91 -1.36 -3.49 -3.34
N TYR A 92 -2.66 -3.52 -3.64
CA TYR A 92 -3.56 -2.41 -3.36
C TYR A 92 -4.23 -2.58 -1.99
N ARG A 93 -4.19 -1.54 -1.15
CA ARG A 93 -4.83 -1.52 0.15
C ARG A 93 -5.48 -0.19 0.45
N GLU A 94 -6.68 -0.27 0.99
CA GLU A 94 -7.34 0.87 1.61
C GLU A 94 -6.89 0.96 3.07
N PHE A 95 -6.45 2.13 3.47
CA PHE A 95 -6.20 2.43 4.86
C PHE A 95 -7.53 2.58 5.59
N ASP A 96 -7.77 1.70 6.56
CA ASP A 96 -9.00 1.68 7.33
C ASP A 96 -8.97 2.80 8.39
N TRP A 97 -9.96 3.69 8.29
CA TRP A 97 -10.08 4.93 9.05
C TRP A 97 -10.82 4.75 10.38
N GLU A 98 -11.46 3.60 10.63
CA GLU A 98 -12.52 3.49 11.65
C GLU A 98 -12.06 3.78 13.09
N ARG A 99 -10.75 3.89 13.40
CA ARG A 99 -10.28 4.24 14.76
C ARG A 99 -9.02 5.12 14.91
N ASP A 100 -8.25 5.43 13.86
CA ASP A 100 -6.89 6.03 14.02
C ASP A 100 -6.64 7.32 13.19
N VAL A 101 -7.69 8.05 12.82
CA VAL A 101 -7.61 9.29 12.01
C VAL A 101 -6.65 10.35 12.59
N ASN A 102 -6.35 10.27 13.90
CA ASN A 102 -5.57 11.27 14.64
C ASN A 102 -4.15 10.82 15.03
N GLU A 103 -3.74 9.57 14.77
CA GLU A 103 -2.51 9.00 15.34
C GLU A 103 -1.84 7.96 14.42
N ALA A 104 -1.98 8.15 13.10
CA ALA A 104 -1.28 7.34 12.11
C ALA A 104 0.22 7.71 12.09
N GLU A 105 1.08 6.70 12.17
CA GLU A 105 2.54 6.82 12.10
C GLU A 105 3.07 5.92 10.98
N TYR A 106 4.26 6.21 10.44
CA TYR A 106 4.89 5.37 9.42
C TYR A 106 5.11 3.92 9.90
N THR A 107 5.27 3.69 11.20
CA THR A 107 5.38 2.35 11.79
C THR A 107 4.13 1.49 11.54
N ASP A 108 2.95 2.12 11.49
CA ASP A 108 1.69 1.45 11.14
C ASP A 108 1.69 1.02 9.69
N LEU A 109 2.22 1.86 8.80
CA LEU A 109 2.35 1.57 7.37
C LEU A 109 3.36 0.45 7.12
N TYR A 110 4.48 0.43 7.85
CA TYR A 110 5.47 -0.65 7.78
C TYR A 110 4.89 -1.99 8.20
N LEU A 111 4.14 -2.01 9.31
CA LEU A 111 3.46 -3.22 9.78
C LEU A 111 2.38 -3.70 8.80
N LEU A 112 1.57 -2.77 8.30
CA LEU A 112 0.56 -3.05 7.29
C LEU A 112 1.20 -3.65 6.04
N LEU A 113 2.26 -3.02 5.54
CA LEU A 113 2.97 -3.49 4.36
C LEU A 113 3.56 -4.88 4.59
N SER A 114 4.29 -5.07 5.69
CA SER A 114 4.93 -6.34 6.05
C SER A 114 3.91 -7.47 6.08
N LYS A 115 2.76 -7.23 6.73
CA LYS A 115 1.66 -8.20 6.74
C LYS A 115 1.16 -8.50 5.33
N LYS A 116 0.94 -7.48 4.50
CA LYS A 116 0.31 -7.65 3.18
C LYS A 116 1.22 -8.28 2.16
N VAL A 117 2.50 -7.94 2.19
CA VAL A 117 3.51 -8.67 1.42
C VAL A 117 3.56 -10.13 1.91
N ALA A 118 3.43 -10.40 3.21
CA ALA A 118 3.52 -11.78 3.74
C ALA A 118 2.31 -12.61 3.28
N ASP A 119 1.12 -12.03 3.36
CA ASP A 119 -0.12 -12.63 2.83
C ASP A 119 0.05 -12.96 1.34
N ASP A 120 0.51 -11.99 0.55
CA ASP A 120 0.66 -12.11 -0.90
C ASP A 120 1.69 -13.19 -1.29
N LEU A 121 2.83 -13.22 -0.60
CA LEU A 121 3.86 -14.24 -0.82
C LEU A 121 3.41 -15.65 -0.40
N THR A 122 2.57 -15.74 0.62
CA THR A 122 1.94 -16.99 1.05
C THR A 122 0.99 -17.50 -0.04
N GLU A 123 0.15 -16.63 -0.59
CA GLU A 123 -0.74 -16.97 -1.72
C GLU A 123 0.06 -17.43 -2.95
N LEU A 124 1.19 -16.76 -3.22
CA LEU A 124 2.11 -17.13 -4.27
C LEU A 124 2.90 -18.40 -3.97
N ARG A 125 2.82 -18.99 -2.77
CA ARG A 125 3.57 -20.21 -2.37
C ARG A 125 5.07 -20.11 -2.70
N LEU A 126 5.68 -19.00 -2.32
CA LEU A 126 7.13 -18.80 -2.47
C LEU A 126 7.86 -19.39 -1.25
N ASN A 127 8.94 -20.13 -1.48
CA ASN A 127 9.73 -20.70 -0.38
C ASN A 127 10.80 -19.71 0.07
N PHE A 128 10.84 -19.36 1.35
CA PHE A 128 11.79 -18.39 1.88
C PHE A 128 13.04 -19.05 2.48
N ASP A 129 14.14 -18.30 2.56
CA ASP A 129 15.33 -18.80 3.28
C ASP A 129 14.98 -18.84 4.77
N PRO A 130 15.04 -20.01 5.44
CA PRO A 130 14.70 -20.13 6.85
C PRO A 130 15.45 -19.13 7.74
N LYS A 131 16.72 -18.83 7.44
CA LYS A 131 17.52 -17.88 8.24
C LYS A 131 16.99 -16.45 8.14
N LEU A 132 16.50 -16.08 6.96
CA LEU A 132 15.92 -14.76 6.75
C LEU A 132 14.58 -14.63 7.48
N LEU A 133 13.77 -15.69 7.42
CA LEU A 133 12.50 -15.75 8.15
C LEU A 133 12.74 -15.71 9.66
N GLU A 134 13.77 -16.38 10.17
CA GLU A 134 14.16 -16.36 11.59
C GLU A 134 14.60 -14.95 12.04
N SER A 135 15.42 -14.24 11.25
CA SER A 135 15.83 -12.85 11.56
C SER A 135 14.61 -11.93 11.63
N PHE A 136 13.73 -12.04 10.64
CA PHE A 136 12.50 -11.25 10.57
C PHE A 136 11.58 -11.57 11.74
N GLU A 137 11.32 -12.86 12.02
CA GLU A 137 10.53 -13.32 13.15
C GLU A 137 11.07 -12.81 14.50
N ALA A 138 12.39 -12.85 14.70
CA ALA A 138 13.03 -12.37 15.93
C ALA A 138 12.71 -10.89 16.18
N GLY A 139 12.75 -10.05 15.13
CA GLY A 139 12.36 -8.64 15.23
C GLY A 139 10.94 -8.46 15.80
N PHE A 140 9.97 -9.24 15.31
CA PHE A 140 8.58 -9.19 15.77
C PHE A 140 8.39 -9.79 17.17
N LYS A 141 9.12 -10.85 17.51
CA LYS A 141 9.10 -11.49 18.84
C LYS A 141 9.60 -10.57 19.94
N ASP A 142 10.64 -9.79 19.67
CA ASP A 142 11.19 -8.80 20.60
C ASP A 142 10.14 -7.77 21.05
N VAL A 143 9.09 -7.54 20.24
CA VAL A 143 8.01 -6.59 20.53
C VAL A 143 6.74 -7.28 21.04
N THR A 144 6.43 -8.48 20.54
CA THR A 144 5.18 -9.20 20.88
C THR A 144 5.25 -10.01 22.17
N GLU A 145 6.42 -10.10 22.80
CA GLU A 145 6.73 -10.96 23.96
C GLU A 145 6.37 -12.44 23.72
N GLU A 146 6.35 -12.87 22.45
CA GLU A 146 6.01 -14.23 22.06
C GLU A 146 7.15 -15.19 22.38
N THR A 147 6.87 -16.16 23.25
CA THR A 147 7.83 -17.20 23.68
C THR A 147 7.66 -18.53 22.96
N GLU A 148 6.58 -18.70 22.18
CA GLU A 148 6.38 -19.90 21.36
C GLU A 148 7.44 -19.96 20.26
N ALA A 149 8.28 -21.00 20.30
CA ALA A 149 9.20 -21.32 19.21
C ALA A 149 8.36 -21.81 18.02
N SER A 150 8.40 -21.09 16.89
CA SER A 150 7.92 -21.66 15.63
C SER A 150 8.88 -22.81 15.29
N ALA A 151 8.33 -23.98 14.94
CA ALA A 151 9.14 -25.08 14.46
C ALA A 151 9.57 -24.76 13.02
N GLY A 152 10.59 -23.90 12.89
CA GLY A 152 10.96 -23.26 11.62
C GLY A 152 10.10 -22.03 11.35
N ALA A 153 10.76 -20.90 11.08
CA ALA A 153 10.07 -19.68 10.70
C ALA A 153 9.37 -19.88 9.35
N GLU A 154 8.08 -19.53 9.27
CA GLU A 154 7.27 -19.63 8.04
C GLU A 154 6.58 -18.28 7.76
N ILE A 155 6.33 -17.97 6.48
CA ILE A 155 5.67 -16.72 6.07
C ILE A 155 4.29 -16.51 6.74
N PRO A 156 3.42 -17.54 6.88
CA PRO A 156 2.16 -17.36 7.60
C PRO A 156 2.35 -16.93 9.05
N PHE A 157 3.44 -17.35 9.71
CA PHE A 157 3.75 -16.93 11.06
C PHE A 157 4.12 -15.45 11.13
N ILE A 158 4.88 -14.95 10.16
CA ILE A 158 5.16 -13.51 10.01
C ILE A 158 3.86 -12.71 9.88
N SER A 159 2.95 -13.13 9.01
CA SER A 159 1.64 -12.46 8.86
C SER A 159 0.86 -12.47 10.18
N LYS A 160 0.89 -13.57 10.93
CA LYS A 160 0.26 -13.69 12.26
C LYS A 160 0.88 -12.71 13.27
N LEU A 161 2.21 -12.61 13.34
CA LEU A 161 2.90 -11.68 14.24
C LEU A 161 2.59 -10.22 13.89
N ALA A 162 2.65 -9.87 12.60
CA ALA A 162 2.30 -8.53 12.14
C ALA A 162 0.84 -8.19 12.45
N ALA A 163 -0.09 -9.13 12.26
CA ALA A 163 -1.49 -8.95 12.65
C ALA A 163 -1.65 -8.72 14.16
N LYS A 164 -0.93 -9.48 14.99
CA LYS A 164 -0.94 -9.30 16.46
C LYS A 164 -0.46 -7.92 16.87
N LEU A 165 0.65 -7.45 16.29
CA LEU A 165 1.16 -6.10 16.55
C LEU A 165 0.17 -5.04 16.11
N ILE A 166 -0.42 -5.17 14.92
CA ILE A 166 -1.48 -4.28 14.43
C ILE A 166 -2.64 -4.23 15.44
N THR A 167 -3.04 -5.37 16.02
CA THR A 167 -4.05 -5.39 17.09
C THR A 167 -3.59 -4.70 18.37
N GLN A 168 -2.33 -4.85 18.77
CA GLN A 168 -1.78 -4.20 19.98
C GLN A 168 -1.70 -2.67 19.84
N ILE A 169 -1.25 -2.15 18.69
CA ILE A 169 -1.22 -0.71 18.41
C ILE A 169 -2.64 -0.12 18.26
N ARG A 170 -3.64 -0.96 17.95
CA ARG A 170 -5.06 -0.61 17.93
C ARG A 170 -5.76 -0.87 19.27
N GLY A 171 -5.01 -1.28 20.29
CA GLY A 171 -5.51 -1.61 21.63
C GLY A 171 -5.84 -0.36 22.46
N SER A 172 -5.82 -0.50 23.79
CA SER A 172 -6.00 0.66 24.68
C SER A 172 -4.86 1.65 24.56
N SER A 173 -5.07 2.92 24.95
CA SER A 173 -4.04 3.98 24.85
C SER A 173 -2.71 3.61 25.53
N GLN A 174 -2.76 2.91 26.66
CA GLN A 174 -1.56 2.43 27.36
C GLN A 174 -0.83 1.32 26.59
N GLN A 175 -1.57 0.35 26.04
CA GLN A 175 -1.00 -0.73 25.23
C GLN A 175 -0.38 -0.16 23.94
N LYS A 176 -1.10 0.74 23.28
CA LYS A 176 -0.65 1.47 22.09
C LYS A 176 0.67 2.19 22.34
N LYS A 177 0.76 2.98 23.41
CA LYS A 177 1.98 3.73 23.74
C LYS A 177 3.19 2.81 23.97
N VAL A 178 3.02 1.75 24.77
CA VAL A 178 4.11 0.80 25.05
C VAL A 178 4.55 0.05 23.79
N SER A 179 3.60 -0.39 22.95
CA SER A 179 3.91 -1.06 21.69
C SER A 179 4.63 -0.11 20.73
N ARG A 180 4.15 1.13 20.55
CA ARG A 180 4.80 2.13 19.69
C ARG A 180 6.20 2.51 20.17
N GLU A 181 6.41 2.72 21.47
CA GLU A 181 7.74 2.98 22.04
C GLU A 181 8.71 1.80 21.83
N THR A 182 8.20 0.57 21.85
CA THR A 182 9.02 -0.63 21.65
C THR A 182 9.33 -0.88 20.17
N ILE A 183 8.37 -0.60 19.28
CA ILE A 183 8.58 -0.62 17.82
C ILE A 183 9.60 0.45 17.44
N GLY A 184 9.41 1.69 17.89
CA GLY A 184 10.29 2.82 17.60
C GLY A 184 11.74 2.58 18.02
N ARG A 185 11.98 1.93 19.17
CA ARG A 185 13.34 1.57 19.64
C ARG A 185 14.05 0.55 18.76
N ASN A 186 13.31 -0.30 18.04
CA ASN A 186 13.85 -1.36 17.19
C ASN A 186 13.73 -1.06 15.69
N LEU A 187 13.33 0.16 15.35
CA LEU A 187 12.90 0.51 14.01
C LEU A 187 13.97 0.32 12.93
N SER A 188 15.19 0.81 13.15
CA SER A 188 16.25 0.71 12.15
C SER A 188 16.58 -0.75 11.80
N ARG A 189 16.52 -1.63 12.82
CA ARG A 189 16.64 -3.07 12.63
C ARG A 189 15.45 -3.62 11.83
N TRP A 190 14.22 -3.25 12.20
CA TRP A 190 13.02 -3.70 11.49
C TRP A 190 12.99 -3.28 10.03
N GLN A 191 13.34 -2.03 9.73
CA GLN A 191 13.47 -1.55 8.36
C GLN A 191 14.49 -2.38 7.56
N THR A 192 15.67 -2.62 8.15
CA THR A 192 16.70 -3.47 7.53
C THR A 192 16.17 -4.87 7.26
N ASP A 193 15.49 -5.46 8.24
CA ASP A 193 14.90 -6.80 8.13
C ASP A 193 13.78 -6.83 7.07
N ILE A 194 12.94 -5.79 6.97
CA ILE A 194 11.89 -5.64 5.94
C ILE A 194 12.52 -5.56 4.55
N ASN A 195 13.56 -4.74 4.37
CA ASN A 195 14.22 -4.58 3.07
C ASN A 195 14.94 -5.85 2.62
N LEU A 196 15.65 -6.53 3.52
CA LEU A 196 16.24 -7.84 3.23
C LEU A 196 15.18 -8.85 2.77
N TRP A 197 14.02 -8.80 3.41
CA TRP A 197 12.90 -9.67 3.08
C TRP A 197 12.23 -9.30 1.74
N LEU A 198 11.97 -8.02 1.48
CA LEU A 198 11.47 -7.51 0.19
C LEU A 198 12.42 -7.87 -0.96
N LYS A 199 13.73 -7.70 -0.76
CA LYS A 199 14.75 -8.08 -1.75
C LYS A 199 14.74 -9.59 -2.04
N ASN A 200 14.70 -10.42 -1.02
CA ASN A 200 14.62 -11.88 -1.20
C ASN A 200 13.31 -12.30 -1.89
N ALA A 201 12.21 -11.64 -1.52
CA ALA A 201 10.91 -11.84 -2.13
C ALA A 201 10.94 -11.49 -3.61
N PHE A 202 11.55 -10.37 -3.96
CA PHE A 202 11.71 -9.93 -5.34
C PHE A 202 12.56 -10.90 -6.17
N ASP A 203 13.70 -11.34 -5.65
CA ASP A 203 14.55 -12.34 -6.32
C ASP A 203 13.77 -13.62 -6.64
N LYS A 204 12.92 -14.07 -5.70
CA LYS A 204 12.10 -15.27 -5.85
C LYS A 204 10.95 -15.07 -6.81
N LEU A 205 10.34 -13.89 -6.77
CA LEU A 205 9.28 -13.49 -7.68
C LEU A 205 9.78 -13.51 -9.12
N LYS A 206 10.95 -12.91 -9.39
CA LYS A 206 11.59 -12.92 -10.72
C LYS A 206 11.91 -14.32 -11.22
N ARG A 207 12.44 -15.19 -10.34
CA ARG A 207 12.76 -16.59 -10.73
C ARG A 207 11.51 -17.39 -11.04
N LYS A 208 10.42 -17.17 -10.30
CA LYS A 208 9.17 -17.91 -10.49
C LYS A 208 8.36 -17.40 -11.68
N TYR A 209 8.43 -16.09 -11.94
CA TYR A 209 7.69 -15.42 -13.00
C TYR A 209 8.67 -14.64 -13.90
N PRO A 210 9.44 -15.30 -14.77
CA PRO A 210 10.47 -14.64 -15.57
C PRO A 210 9.91 -13.60 -16.57
N ASP A 211 8.64 -13.73 -16.96
CA ASP A 211 7.99 -12.85 -17.94
C ASP A 211 7.06 -11.79 -17.28
N ARG A 212 6.95 -11.78 -15.95
CA ARG A 212 6.11 -10.83 -15.19
C ARG A 212 6.82 -10.30 -13.97
N TYR A 213 6.31 -9.23 -13.37
CA TYR A 213 6.77 -8.72 -12.08
C TYR A 213 8.27 -8.33 -12.05
N GLN A 214 8.81 -7.97 -13.21
CA GLN A 214 10.24 -7.69 -13.37
C GLN A 214 10.69 -6.44 -12.63
N LYS A 215 9.77 -5.54 -12.26
CA LYS A 215 10.04 -4.31 -11.51
C LYS A 215 9.79 -4.46 -10.00
N GLY A 216 9.37 -5.64 -9.53
CA GLY A 216 9.20 -5.93 -8.11
C GLY A 216 7.78 -5.65 -7.60
N PHE A 217 7.68 -5.06 -6.42
CA PHE A 217 6.41 -4.77 -5.77
C PHE A 217 6.00 -3.32 -5.99
N LEU A 218 4.73 -3.12 -6.32
CA LEU A 218 4.09 -1.80 -6.30
C LEU A 218 3.01 -1.83 -5.22
N VAL A 219 3.17 -1.01 -4.18
CA VAL A 219 2.22 -0.91 -3.09
C VAL A 219 1.39 0.34 -3.30
N ILE A 220 0.07 0.21 -3.30
CA ILE A 220 -0.83 1.35 -3.39
C ILE A 220 -1.61 1.43 -2.08
N VAL A 221 -1.42 2.51 -1.33
CA VAL A 221 -2.13 2.77 -0.08
C VAL A 221 -3.13 3.90 -0.30
N ASP A 222 -4.39 3.52 -0.48
CA ASP A 222 -5.53 4.41 -0.69
C ASP A 222 -6.14 4.85 0.65
N ASN A 223 -7.02 5.84 0.64
CA ASN A 223 -7.78 6.40 1.76
C ASN A 223 -6.96 7.11 2.86
N LEU A 224 -5.65 7.31 2.67
CA LEU A 224 -4.85 8.15 3.59
C LEU A 224 -5.22 9.64 3.49
N ASP A 225 -5.97 10.08 2.48
CA ASP A 225 -6.54 11.43 2.34
C ASP A 225 -7.64 11.75 3.37
N ARG A 226 -8.04 10.75 4.15
CA ARG A 226 -9.05 10.86 5.21
C ARG A 226 -8.45 11.18 6.58
N ILE A 227 -7.14 11.06 6.77
CA ILE A 227 -6.48 11.39 8.04
C ILE A 227 -6.55 12.90 8.34
N HIS A 228 -6.40 13.26 9.60
CA HIS A 228 -6.37 14.68 9.98
C HIS A 228 -5.15 15.38 9.34
N PRO A 229 -5.29 16.60 8.78
CA PRO A 229 -4.19 17.26 8.07
C PRO A 229 -2.89 17.40 8.89
N SER A 230 -2.98 17.63 10.20
CA SER A 230 -1.77 17.70 11.06
C SER A 230 -1.03 16.36 11.15
N VAL A 231 -1.76 15.24 11.13
CA VAL A 231 -1.19 13.89 11.14
C VAL A 231 -0.56 13.60 9.78
N GLY A 232 -1.26 13.97 8.70
CA GLY A 232 -0.72 13.86 7.35
C GLY A 232 0.55 14.67 7.16
N ASN A 233 0.63 15.89 7.70
CA ASN A 233 1.86 16.69 7.63
C ASN A 233 3.02 16.00 8.35
N HIS A 234 2.78 15.48 9.56
CA HIS A 234 3.81 14.76 10.29
C HIS A 234 4.29 13.54 9.50
N LEU A 235 3.36 12.70 9.08
CA LEU A 235 3.65 11.44 8.38
C LEU A 235 4.37 11.66 7.04
N PHE A 236 3.92 12.61 6.22
CA PHE A 236 4.41 12.78 4.85
C PHE A 236 5.53 13.82 4.70
N PHE A 237 5.86 14.59 5.75
CA PHE A 237 6.98 15.56 5.71
C PHE A 237 7.99 15.35 6.82
N ASP A 238 7.56 15.25 8.08
CA ASP A 238 8.50 15.03 9.20
C ASP A 238 9.08 13.60 9.13
N GLU A 239 8.24 12.64 8.74
CA GLU A 239 8.58 11.21 8.61
C GLU A 239 8.80 10.77 7.15
N ALA A 240 8.95 11.73 6.23
CA ALA A 240 9.17 11.44 4.82
C ALA A 240 10.39 10.54 4.54
N PRO A 241 11.55 10.73 5.21
CA PRO A 241 12.70 9.84 5.02
C PRO A 241 12.35 8.37 5.28
N GLN A 242 11.56 8.10 6.34
CA GLN A 242 11.13 6.76 6.69
C GLN A 242 10.16 6.20 5.65
N LEU A 243 9.26 7.00 5.09
CA LEU A 243 8.37 6.50 4.04
C LEU A 243 9.11 6.10 2.75
N GLN A 244 10.31 6.66 2.52
CA GLN A 244 11.14 6.43 1.33
C GLN A 244 12.15 5.29 1.50
N GLU A 245 12.23 4.71 2.69
CA GLU A 245 13.32 3.82 3.09
C GLU A 245 13.10 2.36 2.74
N LEU A 246 11.93 1.99 2.20
CA LEU A 246 11.58 0.62 1.86
C LEU A 246 12.00 0.25 0.44
N ASP A 247 12.54 -0.95 0.27
CA ASP A 247 13.00 -1.49 -1.02
C ASP A 247 11.80 -1.95 -1.91
N CYS A 248 10.84 -1.05 -2.15
CA CYS A 248 9.70 -1.24 -3.06
C CYS A 248 9.11 0.09 -3.51
N THR A 249 8.42 0.10 -4.65
CA THR A 249 7.70 1.30 -5.12
C THR A 249 6.38 1.44 -4.37
N ILE A 250 6.08 2.63 -3.85
CA ILE A 250 4.88 2.91 -3.05
C ILE A 250 4.16 4.15 -3.57
N ILE A 251 2.84 4.06 -3.68
CA ILE A 251 1.94 5.19 -3.93
C ILE A 251 1.08 5.41 -2.68
N TYR A 252 1.19 6.60 -2.08
CA TYR A 252 0.35 7.03 -0.96
C TYR A 252 -0.70 8.02 -1.45
N ARG A 253 -1.99 7.71 -1.27
CA ARG A 253 -3.05 8.70 -1.50
C ARG A 253 -3.13 9.68 -0.34
N VAL A 254 -2.60 10.89 -0.49
CA VAL A 254 -2.47 11.85 0.61
C VAL A 254 -3.55 12.94 0.58
N PRO A 255 -3.89 13.56 1.73
CA PRO A 255 -4.84 14.67 1.74
C PRO A 255 -4.30 15.86 0.95
N ILE A 256 -5.13 16.48 0.11
CA ILE A 256 -4.73 17.63 -0.71
C ILE A 256 -4.16 18.80 0.12
N LEU A 257 -4.68 18.98 1.33
CA LEU A 257 -4.23 20.01 2.27
C LEU A 257 -2.78 19.81 2.74
N VAL A 258 -2.29 18.58 2.74
CA VAL A 258 -0.88 18.28 3.08
C VAL A 258 0.02 18.88 2.01
N ILE A 259 -0.35 18.78 0.73
CA ILE A 259 0.47 19.30 -0.37
C ILE A 259 0.37 20.83 -0.51
N TYR A 260 -0.82 21.41 -0.36
CA TYR A 260 -1.03 22.86 -0.50
C TYR A 260 -0.23 23.73 0.48
N LEU A 261 0.17 23.19 1.63
CA LEU A 261 0.97 23.93 2.61
C LEU A 261 2.45 24.06 2.20
N TYR A 262 2.88 23.36 1.15
CA TYR A 262 4.28 23.22 0.74
C TYR A 262 4.53 23.54 -0.76
N ILE A 263 3.49 23.97 -1.50
CA ILE A 263 3.58 24.54 -2.85
C ILE A 263 3.23 26.03 -2.78
#